data_AF-A0A524MXR9-F1
#
_entry.id   AF-A0A524MXR9-F1
#
_cell.length_a   1.000
_cell.length_b   1.000
_cell.length_c   1.000
_cell.angle_alpha   90.00
_cell.angle_beta   90.00
_cell.angle_gamma   90.00
#
_symmetry.space_group_name_H-M   'P 1'
#
loop_
_entity.id
_entity.type
_entity.pdbx_description
1 polymer ?
#
loop_
_entity_poly.entity_id
_entity_poly.type
_entity_poly.pdbx_seq_one_letter_code
_entity_poly.pdbx_strand_id
1 'polypeptide(L)'
;MIVEGVLTQLYARALCDDELSLYLVVRGSNNGIYWSEYTGSWSTWHKVSGSTLQSPGAAVYDNELWVCVTGMTTGFYYSSTDLDTYTWSGWGYLTGSSPSPPTLIGE
;
A
#
# COMPACT_ATOMS: atom_id res chain seq x y z
N MET A 1 -1.45 9.34 -16.83
CA MET A 1 -2.29 8.86 -15.72
C MET A 1 -2.25 9.94 -14.65
N ILE A 2 -3.35 10.62 -14.38
CA ILE A 2 -3.37 11.66 -13.35
C ILE A 2 -3.58 10.93 -12.01
N VAL A 3 -2.57 10.98 -11.14
CA VAL A 3 -2.61 10.45 -9.78
C VAL A 3 -3.06 11.60 -8.89
N GLU A 4 -4.35 11.65 -8.59
CA GLU A 4 -4.88 12.55 -7.57
C GLU A 4 -4.80 11.81 -6.23
N GLY A 5 -3.82 12.18 -5.39
CA GLY A 5 -3.63 11.58 -4.08
C GLY A 5 -3.06 12.61 -3.11
N VAL A 6 -3.74 12.81 -1.99
CA VAL A 6 -3.19 13.54 -0.84
C VAL A 6 -1.98 12.75 -0.34
N LEU A 7 -0.86 13.43 -0.07
CA LEU A 7 0.34 12.85 0.53
C LEU A 7 0.00 12.22 1.88
N THR A 8 -0.30 10.92 1.91
CA THR A 8 -0.50 10.18 3.16
C THR A 8 0.58 9.11 3.29
N GLN A 9 1.57 9.50 4.10
CA GLN A 9 2.55 8.72 4.86
C GLN A 9 3.79 8.17 4.13
N LEU A 10 4.91 8.85 4.41
CA LEU A 10 6.28 8.39 4.18
C LEU A 10 6.68 7.46 5.33
N TYR A 11 7.12 6.24 5.03
CA TYR A 11 7.74 5.34 6.01
C TYR A 11 9.16 5.01 5.55
N ALA A 12 10.14 5.38 6.37
CA ALA A 12 11.56 5.07 6.19
C ALA A 12 11.98 4.09 7.28
N ARG A 13 12.65 2.98 6.92
CA ARG A 13 13.25 2.05 7.89
C ARG A 13 14.76 2.21 7.86
N ALA A 14 15.36 2.78 8.91
CA ALA A 14 16.81 2.70 9.10
C ALA A 14 17.18 1.38 9.80
N LEU A 15 18.16 0.64 9.28
CA LEU A 15 19.39 0.22 10.00
C LEU A 15 20.25 -0.76 9.15
N CYS A 16 21.54 -0.37 9.04
CA CYS A 16 22.74 -1.15 8.69
C CYS A 16 22.92 -1.65 7.25
N ASP A 17 23.62 -0.82 6.46
CA ASP A 17 24.20 -1.02 5.11
C ASP A 17 23.25 -1.43 3.97
N ASP A 18 23.27 -0.58 2.93
CA ASP A 18 22.51 -0.57 1.66
C ASP A 18 21.03 -0.10 1.67
N GLU A 19 20.82 1.03 0.99
CA GLU A 19 19.59 1.68 0.50
C GLU A 19 18.30 1.60 1.34
N LEU A 20 17.96 2.73 1.99
CA LEU A 20 16.64 2.94 2.59
C LEU A 20 15.57 3.04 1.47
N SER A 21 14.83 1.95 1.22
CA SER A 21 13.66 2.00 0.33
C SER A 21 12.48 2.71 0.99
N LEU A 22 11.82 3.62 0.24
CA LEU A 22 10.47 4.11 0.59
C LEU A 22 9.44 3.41 -0.28
N TYR A 23 8.29 3.07 0.29
CA TYR A 23 7.16 2.52 -0.46
C TYR A 23 6.00 3.50 -0.43
N LEU A 24 5.39 3.71 -1.58
CA LEU A 24 4.20 4.54 -1.74
C LEU A 24 3.09 3.67 -2.31
N VAL A 25 1.92 3.69 -1.66
CA VAL A 25 0.72 3.00 -2.13
C VAL A 25 -0.40 4.03 -2.30
N VAL A 26 -1.06 4.02 -3.45
CA VAL A 26 -2.07 5.02 -3.83
C VAL A 26 -3.29 4.37 -4.48
N ARG A 27 -4.41 5.09 -4.39
CA ARG A 27 -5.57 4.85 -5.25
C ARG A 27 -5.39 5.67 -6.54
N GLY A 28 -5.54 5.03 -7.69
CA GLY A 28 -5.63 5.71 -8.98
C GLY A 28 -7.03 6.27 -9.25
N SER A 29 -7.15 7.19 -10.21
CA SER A 29 -8.44 7.77 -10.62
C SER A 29 -9.46 6.76 -11.16
N ASN A 30 -9.01 5.56 -11.52
CA ASN A 30 -9.83 4.42 -11.93
C ASN A 30 -10.20 3.48 -10.76
N ASN A 31 -10.04 3.92 -9.51
CA ASN A 31 -10.20 3.12 -8.28
C ASN A 31 -9.19 1.97 -8.12
N GLY A 32 -8.23 1.81 -9.04
CA GLY A 32 -7.19 0.79 -8.92
C GLY A 32 -6.22 1.13 -7.79
N ILE A 33 -5.57 0.11 -7.24
CA ILE A 33 -4.55 0.24 -6.20
C ILE A 33 -3.19 0.10 -6.88
N TYR A 34 -2.28 1.02 -6.58
CA TYR A 34 -0.96 1.08 -7.18
C TYR A 34 0.10 1.29 -6.12
N TRP A 35 1.29 0.76 -6.36
CA TRP A 35 2.44 1.01 -5.51
C TRP A 35 3.71 1.28 -6.32
N SER A 36 4.67 1.98 -5.70
CA SER A 36 5.98 2.27 -6.25
C SER A 36 7.01 2.32 -5.12
N GLU A 37 8.23 1.93 -5.42
CA GLU A 37 9.38 1.95 -4.52
C GLU A 37 10.32 3.11 -4.88
N TYR A 38 10.97 3.69 -3.89
CA TYR A 38 12.02 4.68 -4.05
C TYR A 38 13.35 4.16 -3.53
N THR A 39 14.32 3.98 -4.43
CA THR A 39 15.73 3.60 -4.13
C THR A 39 16.70 4.70 -4.58
N GLY A 40 16.32 5.97 -4.38
CA GLY A 40 17.00 7.14 -4.97
C GLY A 40 16.29 7.72 -6.20
N SER A 41 15.38 6.96 -6.79
CA SER A 41 14.37 7.44 -7.73
C SER A 41 13.11 6.56 -7.62
N TRP A 42 11.95 7.08 -8.02
CA TRP A 42 10.71 6.30 -8.03
C TRP A 42 10.73 5.28 -9.19
N SER A 43 10.48 4.02 -8.86
CA SER A 43 10.24 2.95 -9.80
C SER A 43 8.93 3.15 -10.58
N THR A 44 8.73 2.34 -11.62
CA THR A 44 7.45 2.31 -12.34
C THR A 44 6.30 1.93 -11.41
N TRP A 45 5.08 2.37 -11.74
CA TRP A 45 3.91 2.03 -10.94
C TRP A 45 3.47 0.59 -11.18
N HIS A 46 3.34 -0.18 -10.11
CA HIS A 46 2.83 -1.55 -10.13
C HIS A 46 1.38 -1.58 -9.67
N LYS A 47 0.53 -2.31 -10.40
CA LYS A 47 -0.89 -2.44 -10.05
C LYS A 47 -1.09 -3.62 -9.11
N VAL A 48 -1.80 -3.39 -8.01
CA VAL A 48 -2.33 -4.44 -7.13
C VAL A 48 -3.73 -4.83 -7.64
N SER A 49 -4.07 -6.12 -7.52
CA SER A 49 -5.42 -6.57 -7.88
C SER A 49 -6.49 -5.86 -7.03
N GLY A 50 -7.72 -5.76 -7.53
CA GLY A 50 -8.82 -5.13 -6.78
C GLY A 50 -8.91 -3.61 -6.96
N SER A 51 -9.71 -3.00 -6.08
CA SER A 51 -10.08 -1.59 -6.14
C SER A 51 -10.51 -1.04 -4.79
N THR A 52 -10.36 0.25 -4.58
CA THR A 52 -10.77 0.95 -3.36
C THR A 52 -11.42 2.30 -3.68
N LEU A 53 -12.33 2.76 -2.83
CA LEU A 53 -12.95 4.08 -2.90
C LEU A 53 -12.19 5.15 -2.10
N GLN A 54 -11.27 4.74 -1.22
CA GLN A 54 -10.51 5.65 -0.36
C GLN A 54 -9.01 5.36 -0.49
N SER A 55 -8.18 6.28 0.03
CA SER A 55 -6.73 6.07 0.07
C SER A 55 -6.40 4.75 0.79
N PRO A 56 -5.46 3.94 0.26
CA PRO A 56 -4.98 2.77 0.95
C PRO A 56 -4.12 3.17 2.16
N GLY A 57 -4.15 2.37 3.21
CA GLY A 57 -3.15 2.37 4.27
C GLY A 57 -2.05 1.37 3.93
N ALA A 58 -0.79 1.70 4.22
CA ALA A 58 0.32 0.81 3.96
C ALA A 58 1.38 0.89 5.06
N ALA A 59 2.07 -0.22 5.30
CA ALA A 59 3.21 -0.30 6.21
C ALA A 59 4.13 -1.44 5.78
N VAL A 60 5.41 -1.37 6.14
CA VAL A 60 6.33 -2.51 5.99
C VAL A 60 6.40 -3.23 7.34
N TYR A 61 6.27 -4.56 7.31
CA TYR A 61 6.39 -5.44 8.47
C TYR A 61 6.92 -6.79 8.02
N ASP A 62 7.93 -7.31 8.73
CA ASP A 62 8.55 -8.61 8.45
C ASP A 62 9.00 -8.82 6.99
N ASN A 63 9.69 -7.83 6.41
CA ASN A 63 10.13 -7.83 5.00
C ASN A 63 9.00 -7.89 3.95
N GLU A 64 7.77 -7.56 4.36
CA GLU A 64 6.63 -7.47 3.47
C GLU A 64 6.03 -6.05 3.46
N LEU A 65 5.57 -5.60 2.30
CA LEU A 65 4.72 -4.42 2.18
C LEU A 65 3.26 -4.84 2.39
N TRP A 66 2.68 -4.40 3.50
CA TRP A 66 1.28 -4.58 3.84
C TRP A 66 0.43 -3.42 3.32
N VAL A 67 -0.72 -3.76 2.78
CA VAL A 67 -1.73 -2.81 2.28
C VAL A 67 -3.08 -3.14 2.90
N CYS A 68 -3.78 -2.12 3.40
CA CYS A 68 -5.16 -2.21 3.84
C CYS A 68 -6.03 -1.19 3.09
N VAL A 69 -7.21 -1.60 2.67
CA VAL A 69 -8.17 -0.78 1.93
C VAL A 69 -9.58 -0.96 2.46
N THR A 70 -10.42 0.05 2.24
CA THR A 70 -11.88 -0.11 2.35
C THR A 70 -12.44 -0.78 1.11
N GLY A 71 -13.40 -1.68 1.29
CA GLY A 71 -14.15 -2.27 0.18
C GLY A 71 -15.00 -1.24 -0.59
N MET A 72 -15.50 -1.64 -1.76
CA MET A 72 -16.38 -0.78 -2.59
C MET A 72 -17.78 -0.58 -1.97
N THR A 73 -18.17 -1.43 -1.03
CA THR A 73 -19.47 -1.35 -0.34
C THR A 73 -19.28 -1.27 1.17
N THR A 74 -18.63 -2.28 1.75
CA THR A 74 -18.34 -2.39 3.19
C THR A 74 -17.10 -3.26 3.39
N GLY A 75 -16.59 -3.33 4.62
CA GLY A 75 -15.44 -4.16 4.95
C GLY A 75 -14.11 -3.46 4.77
N PHE A 76 -13.11 -4.05 5.42
CA PHE A 76 -11.71 -3.81 5.11
C PHE A 76 -11.12 -5.04 4.45
N TYR A 77 -10.18 -4.80 3.57
CA TYR A 77 -9.41 -5.84 2.91
C TYR A 77 -7.94 -5.55 3.10
N TYR A 78 -7.15 -6.59 3.33
CA TYR A 78 -5.71 -6.46 3.49
C TYR A 78 -4.98 -7.46 2.60
N SER A 79 -3.77 -7.12 2.18
CA SER A 79 -2.88 -8.00 1.43
C SER A 79 -1.45 -7.59 1.73
N SER A 80 -0.52 -8.54 1.70
CA SER A 80 0.92 -8.29 1.76
C SER A 80 1.59 -8.70 0.46
N THR A 81 2.79 -8.16 0.22
CA THR A 81 3.73 -8.70 -0.75
C THR A 81 5.11 -8.76 -0.13
N ASP A 82 5.77 -9.90 -0.30
CA ASP A 82 7.19 -10.06 -0.01
C ASP A 82 8.02 -9.11 -0.89
N LEU A 83 8.97 -8.40 -0.29
CA LEU A 83 9.75 -7.35 -0.95
C LEU A 83 10.90 -7.90 -1.82
N ASP A 84 11.22 -9.20 -1.71
CA ASP A 84 12.22 -9.85 -2.55
C ASP A 84 11.59 -10.43 -3.83
N THR A 85 10.36 -10.90 -3.74
CA THR A 85 9.66 -11.64 -4.80
C THR A 85 8.50 -10.90 -5.44
N TYR A 86 8.01 -9.84 -4.81
CA TYR A 86 6.86 -9.02 -5.24
C TYR A 86 5.59 -9.84 -5.56
N THR A 87 5.40 -10.94 -4.84
CA THR A 87 4.24 -11.81 -4.97
C THR A 87 3.20 -11.48 -3.90
N TRP A 88 2.01 -11.05 -4.34
CA TRP A 88 0.92 -10.69 -3.45
C TRP A 88 0.25 -11.92 -2.84
N SER A 89 -0.04 -11.84 -1.53
CA SER A 89 -0.74 -12.85 -0.74
C SER A 89 -2.17 -13.16 -1.20
N GLY A 90 -2.76 -12.27 -2.00
CA GLY A 90 -4.20 -12.19 -2.20
C GLY A 90 -4.90 -11.49 -1.04
N TRP A 91 -6.18 -11.16 -1.25
CA TRP A 91 -6.96 -10.33 -0.32
C TRP A 91 -7.55 -11.13 0.84
N GLY A 92 -7.15 -10.80 2.06
CA GLY A 92 -7.87 -11.15 3.29
C GLY A 92 -9.00 -10.17 3.57
N TYR A 93 -10.03 -10.63 4.30
CA TYR A 93 -11.18 -9.81 4.70
C TYR A 93 -11.17 -9.56 6.21
N LEU A 94 -11.48 -8.32 6.59
CA LEU A 94 -11.68 -7.90 7.98
C LEU A 94 -13.05 -7.23 8.10
N THR A 95 -13.89 -7.76 8.98
CA THR A 95 -15.26 -7.29 9.22
C THR A 95 -15.26 -5.86 9.78
N GLY A 96 -16.29 -5.08 9.44
CA GLY A 96 -16.47 -3.70 9.89
C GLY A 96 -16.52 -2.72 8.72
N SER A 97 -16.63 -1.44 9.00
CA SER A 97 -16.51 -0.38 8.00
C SER A 97 -16.11 0.93 8.67
N SER A 98 -15.48 1.80 7.89
CA SER A 98 -15.14 3.16 8.31
C SER A 98 -15.47 4.11 7.16
N PRO A 99 -15.96 5.33 7.44
CA PRO A 99 -16.06 6.39 6.46
C PRO A 99 -14.70 7.05 6.15
N SER A 100 -13.65 6.68 6.87
CA SER A 100 -12.30 7.24 6.77
C SER A 100 -11.29 6.20 6.26
N PRO A 101 -10.26 6.63 5.50
CA PRO A 101 -9.19 5.74 5.03
C PRO A 101 -8.49 5.01 6.20
N PRO A 102 -8.06 3.76 6.01
CA PRO A 102 -7.26 3.05 7.00
C PRO A 102 -5.83 3.59 7.08
N THR A 103 -5.22 3.47 8.26
CA THR A 103 -3.79 3.66 8.48
C THR A 103 -3.23 2.37 9.06
N LEU A 104 -2.09 1.90 8.54
CA LEU A 104 -1.34 0.79 9.10
C LEU A 104 -0.06 1.33 9.75
N ILE A 105 0.38 0.70 10.82
CA ILE A 105 1.66 0.99 11.46
C ILE A 105 2.35 -0.37 11.65
N GLY A 106 3.52 -0.52 11.04
CA GLY A 106 4.42 -1.64 11.27
C GLY A 106 5.45 -1.26 12.32
N GLU A 107 5.83 -2.21 13.17
CA GLU A 107 6.93 -2.09 14.14
C GLU A 107 8.16 -2.84 13.66
#